data_AF-A0A961WYE8-F1
#
_entry.id   AF-A0A961WYE8-F1
#
_cell.length_a   1.000
_cell.length_b   1.000
_cell.length_c   1.000
_cell.angle_alpha   90.00
_cell.angle_beta   90.00
_cell.angle_gamma   90.00
#
_symmetry.space_group_name_H-M   'P 1'
#
loop_
_entity.id
_entity.type
_entity.pdbx_description
1 polymer ?
#
loop_
_entity_poly.entity_id
_entity_poly.type
_entity_poly.pdbx_seq_one_letter_code
_entity_poly.pdbx_strand_id
1 'polypeptide(L)'
;NEVMERMVKELVTRTSLIIGMYGASGTKNCHDDEHGEILEALRNMNSDIAASLMEQHLRHIERDVDLTSERRRQVDLIEILAGSANSSR
;
A
#
# COMPACT_ATOMS: atom_id res chain seq x y z
N ASN A 1 -13.60 -14.67 -10.88
CA ASN A 1 -14.62 -14.13 -9.96
C ASN A 1 -14.52 -12.60 -10.02
N GLU A 2 -15.34 -11.96 -10.84
CA GLU A 2 -15.26 -10.52 -11.14
C GLU A 2 -15.45 -9.64 -9.89
N VAL A 3 -16.27 -10.10 -8.95
CA VAL A 3 -16.57 -9.38 -7.71
C VAL A 3 -15.34 -9.34 -6.79
N MET A 4 -14.65 -10.46 -6.60
CA MET A 4 -13.39 -10.51 -5.85
C MET A 4 -12.29 -9.67 -6.50
N GLU A 5 -12.15 -9.76 -7.82
CA GLU A 5 -11.16 -9.00 -8.56
C GLU A 5 -11.35 -7.48 -8.38
N ARG A 6 -12.60 -7.02 -8.47
CA ARG A 6 -12.95 -5.63 -8.22
C ARG A 6 -12.63 -5.22 -6.79
N MET A 7 -12.98 -6.04 -5.80
CA MET A 7 -12.67 -5.75 -4.39
C MET A 7 -11.17 -5.61 -4.13
N VAL A 8 -10.36 -6.52 -4.65
CA VAL A 8 -8.89 -6.46 -4.50
C VAL A 8 -8.33 -5.21 -5.20
N LYS A 9 -8.80 -4.88 -6.40
CA LYS A 9 -8.38 -3.65 -7.11
C LYS A 9 -8.73 -2.38 -6.33
N GLU A 10 -9.93 -2.30 -5.77
CA GLU A 10 -10.36 -1.16 -4.96
C GLU A 10 -9.53 -1.07 -3.66
N LEU A 11 -9.27 -2.21 -3.00
CA LEU A 11 -8.44 -2.28 -1.79
C LEU A 11 -7.02 -1.76 -2.07
N VAL A 12 -6.36 -2.30 -3.10
CA VAL A 12 -5.00 -1.92 -3.51
C VAL A 12 -4.92 -0.43 -3.85
N THR A 13 -5.92 0.11 -4.55
CA THR A 13 -5.95 1.53 -4.92
C THR A 13 -6.05 2.42 -3.67
N ARG A 14 -6.94 2.08 -2.74
CA ARG A 14 -7.15 2.85 -1.51
C ARG A 14 -5.93 2.79 -0.60
N THR A 15 -5.35 1.62 -0.40
CA THR A 15 -4.16 1.48 0.46
C THR A 15 -2.94 2.17 -0.15
N SER A 16 -2.75 2.10 -1.47
CA SER A 16 -1.67 2.82 -2.16
C SER A 16 -1.77 4.34 -1.98
N LEU A 17 -2.99 4.89 -2.07
CA LEU A 17 -3.23 6.31 -1.86
C LEU A 17 -2.95 6.72 -0.41
N ILE A 18 -3.45 5.94 0.56
CA ILE A 18 -3.22 6.17 1.99
C ILE A 18 -1.71 6.14 2.30
N ILE A 19 -0.99 5.14 1.81
CA ILE A 19 0.47 5.03 1.94
C ILE A 19 1.18 6.25 1.33
N GLY A 20 0.79 6.66 0.12
CA GLY A 20 1.41 7.81 -0.54
C GLY A 20 1.18 9.14 0.19
N MET A 21 0.06 9.28 0.89
CA MET A 21 -0.31 10.51 1.62
C MET A 21 0.21 10.53 3.06
N TYR A 22 0.25 9.38 3.72
CA TYR A 22 0.43 9.28 5.17
C TYR A 22 1.56 8.32 5.59
N GLY A 23 2.25 7.70 4.64
CA GLY A 23 3.38 6.81 4.92
C GLY A 23 4.59 7.58 5.43
N ALA A 24 5.25 7.06 6.46
CA ALA A 24 6.49 7.61 6.98
C ALA A 24 7.62 7.50 5.93
N SER A 25 8.47 8.53 5.84
CA SER A 25 9.60 8.57 4.90
C SER A 25 10.60 7.45 5.21
N GLY A 26 10.47 6.30 4.54
CA GLY A 26 11.39 5.17 4.68
C GLY A 26 10.77 3.83 5.05
N THR A 27 9.45 3.75 5.29
CA THR A 27 8.79 2.46 5.53
C THR A 27 8.50 1.75 4.20
N LYS A 28 9.07 0.55 4.03
CA LYS A 28 8.65 -0.40 2.99
C LYS A 28 7.28 -0.96 3.39
N ASN A 29 6.22 -0.15 3.21
CA ASN A 29 4.86 -0.46 3.67
C ASN A 29 4.26 -1.72 3.04
N CYS A 30 4.86 -2.18 1.94
CA CYS A 30 4.69 -3.52 1.40
C CYS A 30 6.02 -4.23 1.64
N HIS A 31 6.14 -4.99 2.72
CA HIS A 31 7.35 -5.77 2.95
C HIS A 31 7.52 -6.74 1.77
N ASP A 32 8.74 -6.86 1.24
CA ASP A 32 9.02 -7.53 -0.05
C ASP A 32 8.51 -9.00 -0.08
N ASP A 33 8.23 -9.59 1.08
CA ASP A 33 7.79 -10.99 1.25
C ASP A 33 6.27 -11.19 1.44
N GLU A 34 5.53 -10.20 1.97
CA GLU A 34 4.11 -10.39 2.34
C GLU A 34 3.21 -10.64 1.12
N HIS A 35 3.45 -9.89 0.04
CA HIS A 35 2.75 -10.12 -1.22
C HIS A 35 3.09 -11.48 -1.83
N GLY A 36 4.33 -11.95 -1.65
CA GLY A 36 4.75 -13.27 -2.09
C GLY A 36 3.95 -14.38 -1.42
N GLU A 37 3.83 -14.31 -0.10
CA GLU A 37 3.07 -15.28 0.71
C GLU A 37 1.58 -15.28 0.37
N ILE A 38 0.97 -14.09 0.19
CA ILE A 38 -0.43 -13.97 -0.25
C ILE A 38 -0.63 -14.60 -1.62
N LEU A 39 0.27 -14.32 -2.58
CA LEU A 39 0.20 -14.88 -3.93
C LEU A 39 0.37 -16.40 -3.92
N GLU A 40 1.24 -16.93 -3.07
CA GLU A 40 1.43 -18.38 -2.91
C GLU A 40 0.18 -19.05 -2.33
N ALA A 41 -0.41 -18.48 -1.27
CA ALA A 41 -1.65 -18.98 -0.69
C ALA A 41 -2.81 -19.00 -1.71
N LEU A 42 -2.91 -17.94 -2.53
CA LEU A 42 -3.90 -17.86 -3.62
C LEU A 42 -3.65 -18.92 -4.70
N ARG A 43 -2.38 -19.13 -5.10
CA ARG A 43 -1.99 -20.17 -6.09
C ARG A 43 -2.33 -21.58 -5.59
N ASN A 44 -2.16 -21.81 -4.30
CA ASN A 44 -2.47 -23.09 -3.65
C ASN A 44 -3.97 -23.23 -3.30
N MET A 45 -4.81 -22.28 -3.70
CA MET A 45 -6.26 -22.23 -3.41
C MET A 45 -6.58 -22.30 -1.91
N ASN A 46 -5.66 -21.86 -1.06
CA ASN A 46 -5.86 -21.83 0.38
C ASN A 46 -6.47 -20.48 0.78
N SER A 47 -7.80 -20.38 0.66
CA SER A 47 -8.55 -19.15 0.92
C SER A 47 -8.39 -18.62 2.33
N ASP A 48 -8.32 -19.50 3.32
CA ASP A 48 -8.25 -19.13 4.73
C ASP A 48 -6.89 -18.50 5.06
N ILE A 49 -5.80 -19.10 4.55
CA ILE A 49 -4.45 -18.54 4.68
C ILE A 49 -4.35 -17.22 3.90
N ALA A 50 -4.85 -17.16 2.67
CA ALA A 50 -4.80 -15.94 1.86
C ALA A 50 -5.55 -14.78 2.55
N ALA A 51 -6.70 -15.04 3.15
CA ALA A 51 -7.46 -14.05 3.90
C ALA A 51 -6.72 -13.57 5.16
N SER A 52 -6.13 -14.50 5.92
CA SER A 52 -5.37 -14.18 7.14
C SER A 52 -4.13 -13.33 6.84
N LEU A 53 -3.38 -13.68 5.79
CA LEU A 53 -2.21 -12.92 5.34
C LEU A 53 -2.60 -11.53 4.83
N MET A 54 -3.70 -11.41 4.08
CA MET A 54 -4.22 -10.12 3.63
C MET A 54 -4.61 -9.21 4.81
N GLU A 55 -5.25 -9.78 5.83
CA GLU A 55 -5.64 -9.03 7.03
C GLU A 55 -4.41 -8.56 7.82
N GLN A 56 -3.39 -9.41 7.96
CA GLN A 56 -2.12 -9.05 8.59
C GLN A 56 -1.42 -7.91 7.85
N HIS A 57 -1.32 -8.02 6.52
CA HIS A 57 -0.72 -6.98 5.68
C HIS A 57 -1.43 -5.62 5.84
N LEU A 58 -2.77 -5.60 5.87
CA LEU A 58 -3.53 -4.38 6.10
C LEU A 58 -3.28 -3.76 7.48
N ARG A 59 -3.12 -4.57 8.53
CA ARG A 59 -2.78 -4.07 9.87
C ARG A 59 -1.36 -3.51 9.95
N HIS A 60 -0.42 -4.04 9.18
CA HIS A 60 0.93 -3.46 9.11
C HIS A 60 0.89 -2.08 8.45
N ILE A 61 0.18 -1.95 7.33
CA ILE A 61 -0.07 -0.66 6.69
C ILE A 61 -0.70 0.33 7.68
N GLU A 62 -1.72 -0.08 8.43
CA GLU A 62 -2.39 0.79 9.41
C GLU A 62 -1.44 1.29 10.52
N ARG A 63 -0.49 0.46 10.97
CA ARG A 63 0.50 0.83 12.00
C ARG A 63 1.58 1.75 11.48
N ASP A 64 1.98 1.57 10.23
CA ASP A 64 3.06 2.32 9.60
C ASP A 64 2.58 3.66 9.02
N VAL A 65 1.26 3.85 8.99
CA VAL A 65 0.60 5.07 8.55
C VAL A 65 0.20 5.94 9.75
N ASP A 66 0.73 7.16 9.83
CA ASP A 66 0.33 8.12 10.86
C ASP A 66 -0.87 8.95 10.38
N LEU A 67 -2.08 8.48 10.69
CA LEU A 67 -3.34 9.17 10.39
C LEU A 67 -3.65 10.34 11.35
N THR A 68 -2.88 10.50 12.43
CA THR A 68 -3.14 11.49 13.49
C THR A 68 -2.28 12.74 13.36
N SER A 69 -1.24 12.69 12.53
CA SER A 69 -0.46 13.88 12.19
C SER A 69 -1.31 14.86 11.36
N GLU A 70 -1.95 15.82 12.03
CA GLU A 70 -2.33 17.13 11.45
C GLU A 70 -1.10 17.90 10.90
N ARG A 71 0.09 17.35 11.06
CA ARG A 71 1.36 17.99 10.81
C ARG A 71 1.88 17.66 9.42
N ARG A 72 1.53 18.59 8.52
CA ARG A 72 2.35 19.03 7.38
C ARG A 72 2.51 18.02 6.25
N ARG A 73 1.69 18.22 5.23
CA ARG A 73 2.01 19.08 4.07
C ARG A 73 0.86 18.85 3.09
N GLN A 74 0.23 19.91 2.59
CA GLN A 74 -0.37 19.82 1.26
C GLN A 74 0.75 19.31 0.38
N VAL A 75 0.74 18.01 0.09
CA VAL A 75 1.71 17.40 -0.81
C VAL A 75 1.43 18.09 -2.13
N ASP A 76 2.28 19.05 -2.47
CA ASP A 76 2.19 19.73 -3.73
C ASP A 76 2.60 18.72 -4.79
N LEU A 77 1.59 18.13 -5.44
CA LEU A 77 1.79 17.16 -6.52
C LEU A 77 2.68 17.75 -7.63
N ILE A 78 2.69 19.08 -7.80
CA ILE A 78 3.56 19.74 -8.77
C ILE A 78 5.03 19.65 -8.33
N GLU A 79 5.33 19.81 -7.03
CA GLU A 79 6.70 19.75 -6.51
C GLU A 79 7.33 18.35 -6.66
N ILE A 80 6.56 17.29 -6.39
CA ILE A 80 7.03 15.89 -6.54
C ILE A 80 7.28 15.53 -8.01
N LEU A 81 6.39 15.93 -8.90
CA LEU A 81 6.51 15.64 -10.33
C LEU A 81 7.55 16.54 -11.03
N ALA A 82 7.70 17.79 -10.60
CA ALA A 82 8.72 18.71 -11.10
C ALA A 82 10.13 18.38 -10.58
N GLY A 83 10.26 17.87 -9.35
CA GLY A 83 11.54 17.40 -8.79
C GLY A 83 12.16 16.25 -9.58
N SER A 84 11.32 15.40 -10.19
CA SER A 84 11.78 14.33 -11.08
C SER A 84 12.17 14.81 -12.49
N ALA A 85 11.69 15.99 -12.90
CA ALA A 85 12.03 16.60 -14.19
C ALA A 85 13.33 17.42 -14.15
N ASN A 86 13.82 17.81 -12.97
CA ASN A 86 14.96 18.73 -12.81
C ASN A 86 16.28 18.06 -12.36
N SER A 87 16.31 16.73 -12.18
CA SER A 87 17.53 15.98 -11.81
C SER A 87 18.45 15.61 -13.01
N SER A 88 18.16 16.12 -14.21
CA SER A 88 19.01 15.96 -15.40
C SER A 88 19.49 17.33 -15.88
N ARG A 89 20.39 17.96 -15.13
CA ARG A 89 21.32 18.98 -15.62
C ARG A 89 22.66 18.86 -14.93
#